data_AF-A0A847LGG9-F1
#
_entry.id   AF-A0A847LGG9-F1
#
_cell.length_a   1.000
_cell.length_b   1.000
_cell.length_c   1.000
_cell.angle_alpha   90.00
_cell.angle_beta   90.00
_cell.angle_gamma   90.00
#
_symmetry.space_group_name_H-M   'P 1'
#
loop_
_entity.id
_entity.type
_entity.pdbx_description
1 polymer ?
#
loop_
_entity_poly.entity_id
_entity_poly.type
_entity_poly.pdbx_seq_one_letter_code
_entity_poly.pdbx_strand_id
1 'polypeptide(L)'
;MTRGFRRPASAVEITRRLKAAGVPGAFTRETAAYRGTERPCLRLSVPVRRGVLKTWAREHPDLSGEEFVTLLEALSAGRTVEERCSCGTLLTLYPRLRAGIGLDALDRWLGRLEGWLEIDCLCQSTFAARDLLDRWPAWDRYLARWAADPHPSRRRAALVLLTGPVRTSDDPRLAGRSFDNLRVLAGDRDPLITKAVSWLLRSLTGHHRSAVESFLADQEARLPAIALRETRTKLRTGRKTAPSGAAGTRRSARSRTG
;
A
#
# COMPACT_ATOMS: atom_id res chain seq x y z
N MET A 1 31.18 1.26 -19.42
CA MET A 1 30.81 2.67 -19.62
C MET A 1 29.29 2.81 -19.49
N THR A 2 28.80 3.05 -18.27
CA THR A 2 27.37 3.28 -18.01
C THR A 2 27.05 4.70 -18.46
N ARG A 3 26.34 4.88 -19.59
CA ARG A 3 25.75 6.17 -19.94
C ARG A 3 24.93 6.63 -18.72
N GLY A 4 25.34 7.73 -18.10
CA GLY A 4 24.66 8.27 -16.93
C GLY A 4 23.20 8.54 -17.30
N PHE A 5 22.26 7.89 -16.61
CA PHE A 5 20.83 8.13 -16.79
C PHE A 5 20.56 9.60 -16.47
N ARG A 6 20.35 10.43 -17.50
CA ARG A 6 20.02 11.84 -17.34
C ARG A 6 18.59 11.92 -16.83
N ARG A 7 18.39 12.42 -15.60
CA ARG A 7 17.04 12.64 -15.07
C ARG A 7 16.25 13.59 -16.00
N PRO A 8 14.99 13.28 -16.33
CA PRO A 8 14.16 14.14 -17.15
C PRO A 8 13.88 15.46 -16.43
N ALA A 9 13.68 16.54 -17.20
CA ALA A 9 13.45 17.89 -16.66
C ALA A 9 12.24 17.92 -15.70
N SER A 10 11.18 17.18 -16.02
CA SER A 10 9.99 17.00 -15.17
C SER A 10 10.33 16.44 -13.78
N ALA A 11 11.18 15.41 -13.69
CA ALA A 11 11.58 14.85 -12.40
C ALA A 11 12.46 15.80 -11.60
N VAL A 12 13.32 16.58 -12.26
CA VAL A 12 14.13 17.63 -11.61
C VAL A 12 13.23 18.73 -11.05
N GLU A 13 12.26 19.17 -11.85
CA GLU A 13 11.33 20.21 -11.45
C GLU A 13 10.44 19.79 -10.27
N ILE A 14 9.82 18.61 -10.32
CA ILE A 14 9.03 18.09 -9.20
C ILE A 14 9.88 18.02 -7.94
N THR A 15 11.11 17.52 -8.04
CA THR A 15 12.02 17.45 -6.89
C THR A 15 12.33 18.83 -6.31
N ARG A 16 12.54 19.84 -7.17
CA ARG A 16 12.74 21.23 -6.74
C ARG A 16 11.52 21.77 -6.00
N ARG A 17 10.31 21.57 -6.55
CA ARG A 17 9.05 22.02 -5.93
C ARG A 17 8.80 21.33 -4.57
N LEU A 18 9.06 20.03 -4.48
CA LEU A 18 8.95 19.27 -3.23
C LEU A 18 9.92 19.79 -2.17
N LYS A 19 11.18 20.07 -2.54
CA LYS A 19 12.18 20.65 -1.64
C LYS A 19 11.78 22.05 -1.15
N ALA A 20 11.28 22.90 -2.05
CA ALA A 20 10.85 24.25 -1.71
C ALA A 20 9.64 24.27 -0.76
N ALA A 21 8.75 23.27 -0.86
CA ALA A 21 7.62 23.11 0.05
C ALA A 21 7.99 22.41 1.37
N GLY A 22 9.15 21.75 1.41
CA GLY A 22 9.64 20.99 2.56
C GLY A 22 10.22 21.88 3.65
N VAL A 23 10.20 21.40 4.88
CA VAL A 23 10.86 22.08 6.00
C VAL A 23 12.18 21.37 6.29
N PRO A 24 13.32 22.08 6.33
CA PRO A 24 14.59 21.50 6.76
C PRO A 24 14.49 20.93 8.18
N GLY A 25 15.11 19.77 8.43
CA GLY A 25 15.23 19.22 9.79
C GLY A 25 15.76 17.80 9.79
N ALA A 26 16.40 17.41 10.89
CA ALA A 26 17.05 16.11 11.01
C ALA A 26 16.04 14.96 10.90
N PHE A 27 16.37 13.99 10.06
CA PHE A 27 15.74 12.69 10.03
C PHE A 27 16.14 11.93 11.29
N THR A 28 15.18 11.51 12.12
CA THR A 28 15.48 10.77 13.35
C THR A 28 15.31 9.27 13.14
N ARG A 29 16.11 8.48 13.85
CA ARG A 29 16.04 7.01 13.83
C ARG A 29 14.65 6.49 14.20
N GLU A 30 13.94 7.17 15.10
CA GLU A 30 12.57 6.83 15.50
C GLU A 30 11.57 6.99 14.33
N THR A 31 11.71 8.05 13.53
CA THR A 31 10.88 8.23 12.33
C THR A 31 11.21 7.23 11.22
N ALA A 32 12.47 6.78 11.14
CA ALA A 32 12.92 5.72 10.25
C ALA A 32 12.29 4.37 10.62
N ALA A 33 12.40 3.99 11.89
CA ALA A 33 11.88 2.74 12.41
C ALA A 33 10.36 2.63 12.24
N TYR A 34 9.63 3.73 12.48
CA TYR A 34 8.19 3.75 12.26
C TYR A 34 7.82 3.53 10.79
N ARG A 35 8.55 4.12 9.84
CA ARG A 35 8.21 4.11 8.40
C ARG A 35 8.79 2.90 7.64
N GLY A 36 9.81 2.25 8.22
CA GLY A 36 10.55 1.13 7.64
C GLY A 36 11.53 1.53 6.53
N THR A 37 11.91 2.81 6.44
CA THR A 37 12.84 3.35 5.44
C THR A 37 13.81 4.29 6.15
N GLU A 38 15.09 4.24 5.78
CA GLU A 38 16.13 5.15 6.28
C GLU A 38 16.38 6.33 5.33
N ARG A 39 15.60 6.41 4.24
CA ARG A 39 15.80 7.44 3.22
C ARG A 39 15.53 8.84 3.75
N PRO A 40 16.26 9.86 3.26
CA PRO A 40 15.98 11.25 3.56
C PRO A 40 14.51 11.62 3.31
N CYS A 41 13.94 12.39 4.23
CA CYS A 41 12.55 12.82 4.21
C CYS A 41 12.49 14.35 4.19
N LEU A 42 11.77 14.92 3.25
CA LEU A 42 11.54 16.37 3.11
C LEU A 42 10.48 16.88 4.10
N ARG A 43 9.91 15.99 4.93
CA ARG A 43 8.94 16.30 5.98
C ARG A 43 7.68 16.98 5.46
N LEU A 44 7.24 16.59 4.26
CA LEU A 44 5.98 17.05 3.70
C LEU A 44 4.80 16.30 4.31
N SER A 45 3.77 17.04 4.74
CA SER A 45 2.48 16.41 4.99
C SER A 45 1.92 15.85 3.67
N VAL A 46 1.11 14.79 3.77
CA VAL A 46 0.47 14.19 2.58
C VAL A 46 -0.34 15.23 1.79
N PRO A 47 -1.16 16.11 2.41
CA PRO A 47 -1.88 17.16 1.69
C PRO A 47 -0.96 18.13 0.94
N VAL A 48 0.15 18.57 1.54
CA VAL A 48 1.09 19.50 0.89
C VAL A 48 1.74 18.83 -0.33
N ARG A 49 2.27 17.60 -0.18
CA ARG A 49 2.85 16.86 -1.30
C ARG A 49 1.85 16.69 -2.45
N ARG A 50 0.60 16.30 -2.12
CA ARG A 50 -0.47 16.16 -3.12
C ARG A 50 -0.81 17.49 -3.78
N GLY A 51 -0.80 18.59 -3.04
CA GLY A 51 -1.01 19.94 -3.56
C GLY A 51 0.04 20.32 -4.60
N VAL A 52 1.33 20.14 -4.28
CA VAL A 52 2.45 20.39 -5.20
C VAL A 52 2.29 19.60 -6.50
N LEU A 53 2.04 18.29 -6.40
CA LEU A 53 1.90 17.42 -7.56
C LEU A 53 0.63 17.72 -8.37
N LYS A 54 -0.47 18.09 -7.71
CA LYS A 54 -1.71 18.50 -8.39
C LYS A 54 -1.50 19.78 -9.18
N THR A 55 -0.81 20.77 -8.63
CA THR A 55 -0.47 22.01 -9.35
C THR A 55 0.42 21.70 -10.54
N TRP A 56 1.50 20.94 -10.35
CA TRP A 56 2.37 20.53 -11.46
C TRP A 56 1.61 19.77 -12.56
N ALA A 57 0.73 18.85 -12.18
CA ALA A 57 -0.04 18.07 -13.16
C ALA A 57 -1.02 18.92 -13.99
N ARG A 58 -1.60 19.98 -13.41
CA ARG A 58 -2.47 20.90 -14.16
C ARG A 58 -1.69 21.73 -15.20
N GLU A 59 -0.42 21.99 -14.94
CA GLU A 59 0.47 22.71 -15.85
C GLU A 59 1.03 21.80 -16.97
N HIS A 60 0.88 20.48 -16.82
CA HIS A 60 1.36 19.47 -17.76
C HIS A 60 0.24 18.50 -18.19
N PRO A 61 -0.86 18.99 -18.79
CA PRO A 61 -1.97 18.11 -19.19
C PRO A 61 -1.60 17.17 -20.33
N ASP A 62 -0.67 17.58 -21.20
CA ASP A 62 -0.33 16.90 -22.46
C ASP A 62 0.88 15.96 -22.35
N LEU A 63 1.21 15.52 -21.13
CA LEU A 63 2.31 14.60 -20.88
C LEU A 63 2.09 13.28 -21.63
N SER A 64 3.05 12.89 -22.48
CA SER A 64 2.96 11.63 -23.21
C SER A 64 3.17 10.41 -22.31
N GLY A 65 2.76 9.23 -22.78
CA GLY A 65 2.98 7.97 -22.06
C GLY A 65 4.46 7.67 -21.81
N GLU A 66 5.33 7.95 -22.79
CA GLU A 66 6.77 7.74 -22.68
C GLU A 66 7.40 8.69 -21.65
N GLU A 67 7.05 9.98 -21.70
CA GLU A 67 7.53 10.96 -20.72
C GLU A 67 7.05 10.62 -19.31
N PHE A 68 5.82 10.13 -19.18
CA PHE A 68 5.26 9.73 -17.89
C PHE A 68 5.97 8.51 -17.30
N VAL A 69 6.23 7.48 -18.10
CA VAL A 69 7.03 6.32 -17.65
C VAL A 69 8.44 6.76 -17.27
N THR A 70 9.08 7.60 -18.08
CA THR A 70 10.43 8.12 -17.80
C THR A 70 10.47 8.96 -16.52
N LEU A 71 9.44 9.77 -16.28
CA LEU A 71 9.26 10.54 -15.05
C LEU A 71 9.13 9.63 -13.82
N LEU A 72 8.24 8.64 -13.88
CA LEU A 72 8.03 7.69 -12.78
C LEU A 72 9.27 6.84 -12.51
N GLU A 73 9.99 6.40 -13.54
CA GLU A 73 11.26 5.69 -13.39
C GLU A 73 12.27 6.55 -12.62
N ALA A 74 12.42 7.82 -13.01
CA ALA A 74 13.33 8.75 -12.35
C ALA A 74 12.95 9.07 -10.90
N LEU A 75 11.65 9.20 -10.60
CA LEU A 75 11.14 9.43 -9.24
C LEU A 75 11.23 8.18 -8.36
N SER A 76 11.01 6.99 -8.92
CA SER A 76 11.19 5.71 -8.22
C SER A 76 12.65 5.48 -7.80
N ALA A 77 13.60 5.98 -8.61
CA ALA A 77 15.02 6.00 -8.31
C ALA A 77 15.45 7.24 -7.50
N GLY A 78 14.50 8.06 -7.05
CA GLY A 78 14.74 9.24 -6.23
C GLY A 78 15.37 8.91 -4.89
N ARG A 79 16.06 9.92 -4.31
CA ARG A 79 16.79 9.76 -3.04
C ARG A 79 15.89 9.96 -1.84
N THR A 80 14.80 10.72 -1.98
CA THR A 80 13.88 11.01 -0.87
C THR A 80 12.65 10.13 -0.89
N VAL A 81 12.04 9.95 0.29
CA VAL A 81 10.73 9.30 0.44
C VAL A 81 9.67 10.02 -0.39
N GLU A 82 9.70 11.36 -0.43
CA GLU A 82 8.71 12.15 -1.17
C GLU A 82 8.79 11.97 -2.68
N GLU A 83 9.99 11.87 -3.25
CA GLU A 83 10.16 11.58 -4.69
C GLU A 83 9.46 10.26 -5.03
N ARG A 84 9.73 9.21 -4.26
CA ARG A 84 9.16 7.87 -4.49
C ARG A 84 7.66 7.83 -4.25
N CYS A 85 7.20 8.42 -3.15
CA CYS A 85 5.78 8.55 -2.86
C CYS A 85 5.01 9.39 -3.89
N SER A 86 5.70 10.22 -4.68
CA SER A 86 5.07 11.00 -5.75
C SER A 86 4.64 10.10 -6.90
N CYS A 87 5.25 8.93 -7.09
CA CYS A 87 4.88 7.98 -8.14
C CYS A 87 3.40 7.57 -8.05
N GLY A 88 2.94 7.10 -6.89
CA GLY A 88 1.54 6.71 -6.74
C GLY A 88 0.56 7.89 -6.81
N THR A 89 0.97 9.08 -6.37
CA THR A 89 0.12 10.28 -6.53
C THR A 89 -0.04 10.66 -8.00
N LEU A 90 1.05 10.62 -8.78
CA LEU A 90 1.01 10.89 -10.22
C LEU A 90 0.20 9.83 -10.97
N LEU A 91 0.32 8.56 -10.62
CA LEU A 91 -0.53 7.49 -11.16
C LEU A 91 -2.03 7.71 -10.87
N THR A 92 -2.37 8.31 -9.73
CA THR A 92 -3.75 8.71 -9.43
C THR A 92 -4.20 9.94 -10.24
N LEU A 93 -3.31 10.92 -10.45
CA LEU A 93 -3.62 12.15 -11.18
C LEU A 93 -3.74 11.96 -12.70
N TYR A 94 -3.06 10.95 -13.26
CA TYR A 94 -3.07 10.62 -14.68
C TYR A 94 -3.66 9.21 -14.95
N PRO A 95 -4.96 8.98 -14.74
CA PRO A 95 -5.57 7.65 -14.90
C PRO A 95 -5.44 7.10 -16.33
N ARG A 96 -5.48 7.96 -17.36
CA ARG A 96 -5.28 7.54 -18.77
C ARG A 96 -3.87 7.01 -19.00
N LEU A 97 -2.85 7.70 -18.49
CA LEU A 97 -1.46 7.26 -18.62
C LEU A 97 -1.16 6.05 -17.73
N ARG A 98 -1.77 5.98 -16.53
CA ARG A 98 -1.71 4.82 -15.64
C ARG A 98 -2.13 3.52 -16.34
N ALA A 99 -3.19 3.55 -17.14
CA ALA A 99 -3.68 2.37 -17.86
C ALA A 99 -2.63 1.76 -18.81
N GLY A 100 -1.74 2.61 -19.35
CA GLY A 100 -0.62 2.21 -20.21
C GLY A 100 0.62 1.70 -19.48
N ILE A 101 0.66 1.73 -18.14
CA ILE A 101 1.83 1.28 -17.38
C ILE A 101 1.99 -0.25 -17.49
N GLY A 102 3.17 -0.67 -17.94
CA GLY A 102 3.58 -2.07 -17.97
C GLY A 102 3.88 -2.62 -16.57
N LEU A 103 3.51 -3.88 -16.32
CA LEU A 103 3.77 -4.52 -15.02
C LEU A 103 5.25 -4.78 -14.76
N ASP A 104 6.08 -4.92 -15.80
CA ASP A 104 7.54 -4.99 -15.67
C ASP A 104 8.12 -3.70 -15.09
N ALA A 105 7.58 -2.53 -15.46
CA ALA A 105 8.01 -1.26 -14.88
C ALA A 105 7.61 -1.18 -13.40
N LEU A 106 6.35 -1.54 -13.10
CA LEU A 106 5.86 -1.58 -11.72
C LEU A 106 6.69 -2.55 -10.85
N ASP A 107 7.05 -3.72 -11.37
CA ASP A 107 7.91 -4.69 -10.66
C ASP A 107 9.29 -4.14 -10.34
N ARG A 108 9.94 -3.45 -11.30
CA ARG A 108 11.22 -2.78 -11.08
C ARG A 108 11.12 -1.70 -10.01
N TRP A 109 10.05 -0.90 -10.03
CA TRP A 109 9.83 0.14 -9.02
C TRP A 109 9.64 -0.47 -7.64
N LEU A 110 8.80 -1.49 -7.52
CA LEU A 110 8.57 -2.22 -6.26
C LEU A 110 9.86 -2.80 -5.69
N GLY A 111 10.72 -3.36 -6.54
CA GLY A 111 12.02 -3.90 -6.14
C GLY A 111 12.99 -2.87 -5.54
N ARG A 112 12.71 -1.57 -5.65
CA ARG A 112 13.52 -0.50 -5.06
C ARG A 112 12.97 0.03 -3.74
N LEU A 113 11.69 -0.19 -3.45
CA LEU A 113 11.01 0.43 -2.31
C LEU A 113 11.41 -0.20 -0.99
N GLU A 114 11.52 0.62 0.06
CA GLU A 114 11.75 0.16 1.43
C GLU A 114 10.65 0.67 2.34
N GLY A 115 10.29 -0.14 3.33
CA GLY A 115 9.32 0.24 4.34
C GLY A 115 7.89 0.32 3.82
N TRP A 116 6.93 0.23 4.75
CA TRP A 116 5.52 0.25 4.37
C TRP A 116 5.12 1.59 3.74
N LEU A 117 5.77 2.69 4.12
CA LEU A 117 5.39 4.02 3.63
C LEU A 117 5.56 4.16 2.12
N GLU A 118 6.73 3.80 1.60
CA GLU A 118 6.99 3.92 0.15
C GLU A 118 6.11 2.95 -0.64
N ILE A 119 5.99 1.72 -0.16
CA ILE A 119 5.18 0.67 -0.79
C ILE A 119 3.72 1.11 -0.86
N ASP A 120 3.15 1.54 0.27
CA ASP A 120 1.75 1.96 0.34
C ASP A 120 1.52 3.21 -0.50
N CYS A 121 2.46 4.15 -0.55
CA CYS A 121 2.35 5.30 -1.44
C CYS A 121 2.19 4.90 -2.92
N LEU A 122 2.82 3.81 -3.37
CA LEU A 122 2.72 3.33 -4.76
C LEU A 122 1.51 2.43 -5.00
N CYS A 123 1.08 1.67 -3.99
CA CYS A 123 0.07 0.62 -4.14
C CYS A 123 -1.33 1.04 -3.67
N GLN A 124 -1.42 1.77 -2.56
CA GLN A 124 -2.67 2.02 -1.87
C GLN A 124 -3.58 2.93 -2.70
N SER A 125 -4.71 2.39 -3.14
CA SER A 125 -5.74 3.14 -3.88
C SER A 125 -5.23 3.78 -5.18
N THR A 126 -4.12 3.28 -5.72
CA THR A 126 -3.52 3.75 -6.96
C THR A 126 -4.18 3.11 -8.18
N PHE A 127 -4.54 1.83 -8.07
CA PHE A 127 -5.23 1.05 -9.10
C PHE A 127 -6.63 0.64 -8.60
N ALA A 128 -7.65 0.86 -9.43
CA ALA A 128 -9.02 0.45 -9.18
C ALA A 128 -9.26 -1.00 -9.64
N ALA A 129 -10.40 -1.59 -9.27
CA ALA A 129 -10.75 -2.94 -9.71
C ALA A 129 -10.68 -3.11 -11.24
N ARG A 130 -11.21 -2.13 -11.99
CA ARG A 130 -11.18 -2.14 -13.47
C ARG A 130 -9.74 -2.17 -14.02
N ASP A 131 -8.80 -1.42 -13.42
CA ASP A 131 -7.39 -1.43 -13.86
C ASP A 131 -6.77 -2.85 -13.82
N LEU A 132 -7.20 -3.66 -12.83
CA LEU A 132 -6.76 -5.05 -12.68
C LEU A 132 -7.52 -5.98 -13.62
N LEU A 133 -8.85 -5.87 -13.63
CA LEU A 133 -9.74 -6.79 -14.35
C LEU A 133 -9.60 -6.70 -15.87
N ASP A 134 -9.40 -5.50 -16.43
CA ASP A 134 -9.23 -5.30 -17.87
C ASP A 134 -7.95 -5.99 -18.41
N ARG A 135 -6.98 -6.29 -17.52
CA ARG A 135 -5.72 -6.98 -17.84
C ARG A 135 -5.47 -8.17 -16.91
N TRP A 136 -6.54 -8.87 -16.52
CA TRP A 136 -6.50 -9.85 -15.42
C TRP A 136 -5.41 -10.92 -15.54
N PRO A 137 -5.22 -11.62 -16.69
CA PRO A 137 -4.20 -12.67 -16.77
C PRO A 137 -2.79 -12.19 -16.42
N ALA A 138 -2.45 -10.95 -16.81
CA ALA A 138 -1.16 -10.36 -16.48
C ALA A 138 -1.08 -9.99 -15.00
N TRP A 139 -2.11 -9.33 -14.46
CA TRP A 139 -2.15 -8.96 -13.05
C TRP A 139 -2.13 -10.16 -12.11
N ASP A 140 -2.91 -11.19 -12.42
CA ASP A 140 -2.98 -12.42 -11.64
C ASP A 140 -1.60 -13.07 -11.50
N ARG A 141 -0.89 -13.23 -12.62
CA ARG A 141 0.48 -13.77 -12.67
C ARG A 141 1.46 -12.94 -11.83
N TYR A 142 1.40 -11.61 -11.94
CA TYR A 142 2.29 -10.72 -11.19
C TYR A 142 1.99 -10.70 -9.69
N LEU A 143 0.71 -10.66 -9.30
CA LEU A 143 0.28 -10.69 -7.91
C LEU A 143 0.67 -12.01 -7.24
N ALA A 144 0.53 -13.14 -7.93
CA ALA A 144 0.97 -14.44 -7.44
C ALA A 144 2.50 -14.48 -7.29
N ARG A 145 3.24 -14.01 -8.30
CA ARG A 145 4.71 -13.94 -8.26
C ARG A 145 5.21 -13.08 -7.10
N TRP A 146 4.63 -11.89 -6.92
CA TRP A 146 5.01 -10.97 -5.86
C TRP A 146 4.72 -11.52 -4.46
N ALA A 147 3.64 -12.29 -4.28
CA ALA A 147 3.33 -12.92 -3.00
C ALA A 147 4.39 -13.97 -2.59
N ALA A 148 5.06 -14.60 -3.56
CA ALA A 148 6.11 -15.58 -3.32
C ALA A 148 7.54 -14.99 -3.34
N ASP A 149 7.71 -13.69 -3.58
CA ASP A 149 9.02 -13.07 -3.78
C ASP A 149 9.82 -12.94 -2.46
N PRO A 150 11.15 -13.16 -2.48
CA PRO A 150 11.98 -12.98 -1.28
C PRO A 150 12.04 -11.52 -0.79
N HIS A 151 11.72 -10.53 -1.62
CA HIS A 151 11.74 -9.13 -1.23
C HIS A 151 10.41 -8.72 -0.55
N PRO A 152 10.45 -8.17 0.68
CA PRO A 152 9.24 -7.85 1.45
C PRO A 152 8.38 -6.77 0.79
N SER A 153 8.98 -5.87 -0.01
CA SER A 153 8.21 -4.86 -0.73
C SER A 153 7.20 -5.45 -1.71
N ARG A 154 7.60 -6.51 -2.44
CA ARG A 154 6.74 -7.20 -3.40
C ARG A 154 5.67 -8.01 -2.69
N ARG A 155 6.02 -8.74 -1.62
CA ARG A 155 5.04 -9.47 -0.81
C ARG A 155 3.97 -8.53 -0.24
N ARG A 156 4.38 -7.36 0.27
CA ARG A 156 3.43 -6.34 0.75
C ARG A 156 2.57 -5.80 -0.40
N ALA A 157 3.17 -5.47 -1.54
CA ALA A 157 2.43 -4.96 -2.70
C ALA A 157 1.39 -5.96 -3.21
N ALA A 158 1.71 -7.25 -3.23
CA ALA A 158 0.80 -8.34 -3.61
C ALA A 158 -0.49 -8.38 -2.77
N LEU A 159 -0.45 -7.84 -1.54
CA LEU A 159 -1.62 -7.70 -0.67
C LEU A 159 -2.26 -6.32 -0.80
N VAL A 160 -1.45 -5.24 -0.72
CA VAL A 160 -1.97 -3.86 -0.65
C VAL A 160 -2.67 -3.43 -1.94
N LEU A 161 -2.16 -3.84 -3.11
CA LEU A 161 -2.79 -3.55 -4.41
C LEU A 161 -4.22 -4.11 -4.51
N LEU A 162 -4.53 -5.19 -3.80
CA LEU A 162 -5.86 -5.81 -3.78
C LEU A 162 -6.82 -5.15 -2.78
N THR A 163 -6.31 -4.44 -1.76
CA THR A 163 -7.15 -3.88 -0.66
C THR A 163 -8.21 -2.89 -1.12
N GLY A 164 -7.94 -2.12 -2.18
CA GLY A 164 -8.87 -1.19 -2.82
C GLY A 164 -9.86 -1.90 -3.73
N PRO A 165 -9.38 -2.64 -4.75
CA PRO A 165 -10.21 -3.43 -5.66
C PRO A 165 -11.30 -4.27 -4.98
N VAL A 166 -10.94 -5.07 -3.97
CA VAL A 166 -11.90 -5.96 -3.26
C VAL A 166 -12.89 -5.24 -2.36
N ARG A 167 -12.70 -3.93 -2.11
CA ARG A 167 -13.68 -3.10 -1.39
C ARG A 167 -14.71 -2.47 -2.32
N THR A 168 -14.43 -2.43 -3.61
CA THR A 168 -15.23 -1.73 -4.63
C THR A 168 -15.83 -2.67 -5.67
N SER A 169 -15.51 -3.96 -5.59
CA SER A 169 -15.95 -5.00 -6.50
C SER A 169 -16.02 -6.32 -5.74
N ASP A 170 -17.05 -7.09 -6.04
CA ASP A 170 -17.30 -8.46 -5.57
C ASP A 170 -16.81 -9.51 -6.59
N ASP A 171 -15.99 -9.12 -7.59
CA ASP A 171 -15.52 -10.02 -8.62
C ASP A 171 -14.72 -11.19 -7.99
N PRO A 172 -15.13 -12.46 -8.27
CA PRO A 172 -14.54 -13.63 -7.62
C PRO A 172 -13.06 -13.81 -7.93
N ARG A 173 -12.54 -13.25 -9.03
CA ARG A 173 -11.12 -13.32 -9.38
C ARG A 173 -10.27 -12.52 -8.40
N LEU A 174 -10.73 -11.32 -8.01
CA LEU A 174 -10.05 -10.47 -7.03
C LEU A 174 -10.03 -11.13 -5.65
N ALA A 175 -11.17 -11.71 -5.24
CA ALA A 175 -11.28 -12.46 -3.99
C ALA A 175 -10.39 -13.70 -4.00
N GLY A 176 -10.44 -14.51 -5.06
CA GLY A 176 -9.64 -15.73 -5.23
C GLY A 176 -8.14 -15.45 -5.11
N ARG A 177 -7.62 -14.51 -5.90
CA ARG A 177 -6.20 -14.11 -5.80
C ARG A 177 -5.84 -13.56 -4.42
N SER A 178 -6.76 -12.85 -3.76
CA SER A 178 -6.53 -12.36 -2.40
C SER A 178 -6.35 -13.51 -1.41
N PHE A 179 -7.23 -14.51 -1.43
CA PHE A 179 -7.12 -15.67 -0.54
C PHE A 179 -5.90 -16.55 -0.85
N ASP A 180 -5.52 -16.69 -2.12
CA ASP A 180 -4.29 -17.36 -2.51
C ASP A 180 -3.06 -16.66 -1.94
N ASN A 181 -2.96 -15.35 -2.15
CA ASN A 181 -1.84 -14.56 -1.64
C ASN A 181 -1.80 -14.59 -0.10
N LEU A 182 -2.96 -14.51 0.57
CA LEU A 182 -3.06 -14.64 2.03
C LEU A 182 -2.61 -16.02 2.52
N ARG A 183 -2.88 -17.10 1.78
CA ARG A 183 -2.46 -18.47 2.14
C ARG A 183 -0.94 -18.67 1.98
N VAL A 184 -0.36 -18.10 0.93
CA VAL A 184 1.10 -18.04 0.72
C VAL A 184 1.77 -17.30 1.87
N LEU A 185 1.22 -16.15 2.26
CA LEU A 185 1.79 -15.24 3.25
C LEU A 185 1.33 -15.48 4.69
N ALA A 186 0.51 -16.50 4.96
CA ALA A 186 -0.10 -16.72 6.27
C ALA A 186 0.95 -16.85 7.38
N GLY A 187 2.05 -17.55 7.11
CA GLY A 187 3.14 -17.76 8.06
C GLY A 187 4.23 -16.68 8.05
N ASP A 188 4.11 -15.64 7.23
CA ASP A 188 5.12 -14.59 7.12
C ASP A 188 5.18 -13.77 8.42
N ARG A 189 6.38 -13.69 9.01
CA ARG A 189 6.64 -13.03 10.29
C ARG A 189 7.21 -11.63 10.15
N ASP A 190 7.46 -11.16 8.92
CA ASP A 190 7.92 -9.81 8.67
C ASP A 190 6.83 -8.79 9.10
N PRO A 191 7.14 -7.82 9.97
CA PRO A 191 6.19 -6.78 10.39
C PRO A 191 5.55 -6.01 9.23
N LEU A 192 6.24 -5.84 8.10
CA LEU A 192 5.70 -5.23 6.87
C LEU A 192 4.57 -6.07 6.26
N ILE A 193 4.53 -7.37 6.49
CA ILE A 193 3.56 -8.28 5.88
C ILE A 193 2.37 -8.52 6.81
N THR A 194 2.61 -8.76 8.10
CA THR A 194 1.54 -9.09 9.06
C THR A 194 0.40 -8.05 9.10
N LYS A 195 0.74 -6.76 8.96
CA LYS A 195 -0.25 -5.67 8.89
C LYS A 195 -0.97 -5.61 7.54
N ALA A 196 -0.31 -5.96 6.44
CA ALA A 196 -0.95 -6.03 5.13
C ALA A 196 -1.92 -7.21 5.04
N VAL A 197 -1.58 -8.36 5.63
CA VAL A 197 -2.48 -9.53 5.78
C VAL A 197 -3.76 -9.12 6.51
N SER A 198 -3.62 -8.48 7.67
CA SER A 198 -4.76 -7.94 8.43
C SER A 198 -5.62 -6.98 7.58
N TRP A 199 -4.97 -6.11 6.81
CA TRP A 199 -5.68 -5.15 5.99
C TRP A 199 -6.50 -5.82 4.89
N LEU A 200 -5.89 -6.71 4.10
CA LEU A 200 -6.59 -7.36 3.00
C LEU A 200 -7.79 -8.19 3.49
N LEU A 201 -7.63 -8.95 4.58
CA LEU A 201 -8.73 -9.68 5.22
C LEU A 201 -9.88 -8.76 5.60
N ARG A 202 -9.60 -7.61 6.25
CA ARG A 202 -10.63 -6.62 6.60
C ARG A 202 -11.27 -5.97 5.37
N SER A 203 -10.51 -5.76 4.30
CA SER A 203 -11.03 -5.23 3.04
C SER A 203 -12.03 -6.19 2.39
N LEU A 204 -11.77 -7.49 2.43
CA LEU A 204 -12.63 -8.54 1.88
C LEU A 204 -13.98 -8.67 2.61
N THR A 205 -14.06 -8.31 3.90
CA THR A 205 -15.29 -8.48 4.71
C THR A 205 -16.54 -7.78 4.18
N GLY A 206 -16.39 -6.77 3.29
CA GLY A 206 -17.52 -6.04 2.73
C GLY A 206 -18.36 -6.88 1.76
N HIS A 207 -17.70 -7.61 0.85
CA HIS A 207 -18.35 -8.43 -0.18
C HIS A 207 -18.21 -9.94 0.06
N HIS A 208 -17.23 -10.37 0.87
CA HIS A 208 -16.84 -11.77 1.01
C HIS A 208 -16.78 -12.22 2.48
N ARG A 209 -17.72 -11.76 3.31
CA ARG A 209 -17.77 -12.04 4.76
C ARG A 209 -17.61 -13.53 5.08
N SER A 210 -18.48 -14.39 4.55
CA SER A 210 -18.49 -15.82 4.89
C SER A 210 -17.19 -16.51 4.48
N ALA A 211 -16.64 -16.15 3.31
CA ALA A 211 -15.35 -16.66 2.86
C ALA A 211 -14.19 -16.23 3.78
N VAL A 212 -14.23 -15.00 4.30
CA VAL A 212 -13.26 -14.55 5.32
C VAL A 212 -13.41 -15.35 6.61
N GLU A 213 -14.63 -15.59 7.08
CA GLU A 213 -14.88 -16.40 8.29
C GLU A 213 -14.33 -17.82 8.15
N SER A 214 -14.62 -18.51 7.03
CA SER A 214 -14.03 -19.81 6.72
C SER A 214 -12.50 -19.77 6.65
N PHE A 215 -11.93 -18.80 5.93
CA PHE A 215 -10.48 -18.68 5.79
C PHE A 215 -9.78 -18.46 7.15
N LEU A 216 -10.38 -17.68 8.05
CA LEU A 216 -9.84 -17.46 9.40
C LEU A 216 -9.85 -18.76 10.21
N ALA A 217 -10.89 -19.57 10.12
CA ALA A 217 -10.95 -20.87 10.79
C ALA A 217 -9.89 -21.82 10.25
N ASP A 218 -9.76 -21.91 8.92
CA ASP A 218 -8.83 -22.81 8.25
C ASP A 218 -7.35 -22.45 8.46
N GLN A 219 -7.03 -21.16 8.61
CA GLN A 219 -5.66 -20.66 8.68
C GLN A 219 -5.28 -20.11 10.07
N GLU A 220 -6.11 -20.31 11.10
CA GLU A 220 -5.91 -19.72 12.44
C GLU A 220 -4.51 -19.96 13.00
N ALA A 221 -4.01 -21.20 12.91
CA ALA A 221 -2.70 -21.58 13.45
C ALA A 221 -1.51 -20.92 12.74
N ARG A 222 -1.69 -20.50 11.48
CA ARG A 222 -0.63 -19.91 10.65
C ARG A 222 -0.65 -18.39 10.71
N LEU A 223 -1.84 -17.80 10.70
CA LEU A 223 -2.02 -16.36 10.56
C LEU A 223 -1.39 -15.55 11.71
N PRO A 224 -0.92 -14.32 11.44
CA PRO A 224 -0.43 -13.44 12.49
C PRO A 224 -1.56 -13.09 13.47
N ALA A 225 -1.27 -13.14 14.78
CA ALA A 225 -2.26 -12.85 15.82
C ALA A 225 -2.95 -11.47 15.64
N ILE A 226 -2.22 -10.49 15.12
CA ILE A 226 -2.75 -9.17 14.81
C ILE A 226 -3.79 -9.19 13.69
N ALA A 227 -3.59 -10.03 12.67
CA ALA A 227 -4.53 -10.20 11.58
C ALA A 227 -5.82 -10.88 12.04
N LEU A 228 -5.71 -11.92 12.88
CA LEU A 228 -6.87 -12.58 13.50
C LEU A 228 -7.68 -11.58 14.34
N ARG A 229 -7.02 -10.89 15.28
CA ARG A 229 -7.69 -9.96 16.20
C ARG A 229 -8.40 -8.82 15.49
N GLU A 230 -7.72 -8.13 14.57
CA GLU A 230 -8.28 -6.97 13.87
C GLU A 230 -9.39 -7.41 12.89
N THR A 231 -9.27 -8.58 12.24
CA THR A 231 -10.31 -9.09 11.32
C THR A 231 -11.55 -9.56 12.09
N ARG A 232 -11.39 -10.33 13.17
CA ARG A 232 -12.51 -10.74 14.05
C ARG A 232 -13.25 -9.52 14.63
N THR A 233 -12.50 -8.48 15.01
CA THR A 233 -13.09 -7.22 15.48
C THR A 233 -13.92 -6.54 14.38
N LYS A 234 -13.40 -6.50 13.14
CA LYS A 234 -14.12 -5.98 11.98
C LYS A 234 -15.39 -6.77 11.66
N LEU A 235 -15.33 -8.09 11.70
CA LEU A 235 -16.48 -8.97 11.50
C LEU A 235 -17.55 -8.77 12.58
N ARG A 236 -17.17 -8.58 13.85
CA ARG A 236 -18.11 -8.38 14.95
C ARG A 236 -18.73 -6.98 15.00
N THR A 237 -17.94 -5.94 14.73
CA THR A 237 -18.32 -4.55 15.05
C THR A 237 -18.51 -3.66 13.84
N GLY A 238 -18.13 -4.12 12.65
CA GLY A 238 -18.01 -3.27 11.47
C GLY A 238 -16.85 -2.26 11.53
N ARG A 239 -16.08 -2.18 12.64
CA ARG A 239 -14.96 -1.25 12.84
C ARG A 239 -13.62 -1.97 12.97
N LYS A 240 -12.50 -1.27 12.72
CA LYS A 240 -11.15 -1.85 12.86
C LYS A 240 -10.81 -2.17 14.31
N THR A 241 -11.21 -1.31 15.23
CA THR A 241 -11.01 -1.44 16.69
C THR A 241 -12.36 -1.54 17.38
N ALA A 242 -12.41 -2.31 18.47
CA ALA A 242 -13.61 -2.41 19.29
C ALA A 242 -13.92 -1.04 19.92
N PRO A 243 -15.20 -0.69 20.14
CA PRO A 243 -15.55 0.48 20.93
C PRO A 243 -14.89 0.40 22.32
N SER A 244 -14.34 1.49 22.80
CA SER A 244 -13.60 1.60 24.07
C SER A 244 -14.46 1.46 25.34
N GLY A 245 -15.60 0.75 25.28
CA GLY A 245 -16.58 0.67 26.38
C GLY A 245 -17.02 -0.74 26.79
N ALA A 246 -16.31 -1.80 26.36
CA ALA A 246 -16.70 -3.18 26.65
C ALA A 246 -15.68 -3.93 27.54
N ALA A 247 -15.04 -3.23 28.48
CA ALA A 247 -14.35 -3.88 29.60
C ALA A 247 -15.38 -4.06 30.73
N GLY A 248 -15.76 -5.31 30.97
CA GLY A 248 -16.88 -5.69 31.81
C GLY A 248 -16.83 -5.15 33.24
N THR A 249 -17.98 -4.70 33.70
CA THR A 249 -18.32 -4.44 35.10
C THR A 249 -18.14 -5.74 35.89
N ARG A 250 -16.99 -5.93 36.54
CA ARG A 250 -16.89 -6.90 37.64
C ARG A 250 -17.69 -6.34 38.81
N ARG A 251 -18.91 -6.85 38.98
CA ARG A 251 -19.78 -6.60 40.13
C ARG A 251 -19.12 -7.24 41.36
N SER A 252 -18.40 -6.44 42.15
CA SER A 252 -17.99 -6.82 43.50
C SER A 252 -19.20 -6.71 44.41
N ALA A 253 -19.91 -7.82 44.61
CA ALA A 253 -20.82 -7.96 45.74
C ALA A 253 -19.98 -8.07 47.02
N ARG A 254 -19.90 -6.97 47.79
CA ARG A 254 -19.55 -7.05 49.21
C ARG A 254 -20.84 -6.93 50.01
N SER A 255 -21.22 -8.05 50.58
CA SER A 255 -22.13 -8.17 51.72
C SER A 255 -21.62 -7.31 52.88
N ARG A 256 -22.50 -6.46 53.44
CA ARG A 256 -22.40 -5.99 54.82
C ARG A 256 -23.67 -6.42 55.54
N THR A 257 -23.56 -7.54 56.22
CA THR A 257 -24.19 -7.80 57.52
C THR A 257 -23.31 -7.15 58.58
N GLY A 258 -23.94 -6.50 59.58
CA GLY A 258 -23.28 -5.93 60.77
C GLY A 258 -23.04 -4.44 60.68
#